data_AF-A0A8T2MKW9-F1
#
_entry.id   AF-A0A8T2MKW9-F1
#
_cell.length_a   1.000
_cell.length_b   1.000
_cell.length_c   1.000
_cell.angle_alpha   90.00
_cell.angle_beta   90.00
_cell.angle_gamma   90.00
#
_symmetry.space_group_name_H-M   'P 1'
#
loop_
_entity.id
_entity.type
_entity.pdbx_description
1 polymer ?
#
loop_
_entity_poly.entity_id
_entity_poly.type
_entity_poly.pdbx_seq_one_letter_code
_entity_poly.pdbx_strand_id
1 'polypeptide(L)'
;MADVPDNAPEHCPGTASEQAGKTSACQGCPNQKICSSGAARAPDPAIEEIKEKMATVKHKILVLSGKGGVGKSTFSAHLAHGLASDVSAEPNGLAGRLQSEQTGLQVAHSMLCTSDLHHT
;
A
#
# COMPACT_ATOMS: atom_id res chain seq x y z
N MET A 1 -9.66 3.36 -13.13
CA MET A 1 -10.14 2.03 -13.56
C MET A 1 -11.25 1.65 -12.61
N ALA A 2 -12.42 1.28 -13.14
CA ALA A 2 -13.68 1.24 -12.42
C ALA A 2 -13.66 0.31 -11.19
N ASP A 3 -14.12 0.80 -10.04
CA ASP A 3 -14.43 0.02 -8.82
C ASP A 3 -15.70 -0.86 -8.99
N VAL A 4 -15.89 -1.43 -10.18
CA VAL A 4 -17.04 -2.25 -10.53
C VAL A 4 -16.53 -3.68 -10.70
N PRO A 5 -16.84 -4.60 -9.77
CA PRO A 5 -16.40 -5.98 -9.87
C PRO A 5 -17.12 -6.73 -11.00
N ASP A 6 -16.54 -7.82 -11.49
CA ASP A 6 -17.06 -8.59 -12.64
C ASP A 6 -18.48 -9.15 -12.41
N ASN A 7 -18.87 -9.35 -11.14
CA ASN A 7 -20.18 -9.84 -10.74
C ASN A 7 -21.19 -8.70 -10.43
N ALA A 8 -20.85 -7.46 -10.77
CA ALA A 8 -21.75 -6.33 -10.60
C ALA A 8 -22.86 -6.31 -11.67
N PRO A 9 -24.01 -5.69 -11.38
CA PRO A 9 -25.04 -5.44 -12.38
C PRO A 9 -24.50 -4.60 -13.56
N GLU A 10 -24.99 -4.85 -14.78
CA GLU A 10 -24.62 -4.17 -16.04
C GLU A 10 -24.61 -2.62 -15.95
N HIS A 11 -25.44 -2.05 -15.08
CA HIS A 11 -25.56 -0.60 -14.88
C HIS A 11 -25.11 -0.14 -13.49
N CYS A 12 -24.15 -0.84 -12.88
CA CYS A 12 -23.57 -0.43 -11.61
C CYS A 12 -22.87 0.93 -11.75
N PRO A 13 -23.26 1.96 -10.97
CA PRO A 13 -22.61 3.27 -11.03
C PRO A 13 -21.19 3.28 -10.44
N GLY A 14 -20.75 2.18 -9.81
CA GLY A 14 -19.47 2.07 -9.10
C GLY A 14 -19.56 2.56 -7.65
N THR A 15 -18.69 2.04 -6.79
CA THR A 15 -18.68 2.35 -5.34
C THR A 15 -18.31 3.81 -5.07
N ALA A 16 -17.44 4.39 -5.89
CA ALA A 16 -17.00 5.78 -5.82
C ALA A 16 -18.07 6.81 -6.24
N SER A 17 -19.16 6.40 -6.92
CA SER A 17 -20.18 7.31 -7.45
C SER A 17 -21.20 7.76 -6.41
N GLU A 18 -21.64 9.03 -6.45
CA GLU A 18 -22.71 9.62 -5.63
C GLU A 18 -24.01 8.81 -5.58
N GLN A 19 -24.27 8.07 -6.64
CA GLN A 19 -25.48 7.30 -6.86
C GLN A 19 -25.36 5.83 -6.41
N ALA A 20 -24.19 5.40 -5.90
CA ALA A 20 -23.97 4.06 -5.35
C ALA A 20 -25.01 3.72 -4.27
N GLY A 21 -25.68 2.57 -4.43
CA GLY A 21 -26.74 2.13 -3.51
C GLY A 21 -28.10 2.84 -3.67
N LYS A 22 -28.19 3.88 -4.52
CA LYS A 22 -29.39 4.72 -4.68
C LYS A 22 -30.11 4.51 -6.02
N THR A 23 -29.42 4.04 -7.06
CA THR A 23 -30.04 3.76 -8.36
C THR A 23 -30.87 2.47 -8.35
N SER A 24 -31.78 2.34 -9.33
CA SER A 24 -32.50 1.09 -9.59
C SER A 24 -31.55 -0.09 -9.82
N ALA A 25 -30.40 0.13 -10.46
CA ALA A 25 -29.38 -0.90 -10.67
C ALA A 25 -28.77 -1.46 -9.37
N CYS A 26 -28.96 -0.80 -8.22
CA CYS A 26 -28.48 -1.28 -6.93
C CYS A 26 -29.54 -2.07 -6.14
N GLN A 27 -30.78 -2.15 -6.62
CA GLN A 27 -31.85 -2.87 -5.93
C GLN A 27 -31.55 -4.37 -5.91
N GLY A 28 -31.62 -4.98 -4.73
CA GLY A 28 -31.29 -6.40 -4.53
C GLY A 28 -29.79 -6.71 -4.44
N CYS A 29 -28.90 -5.71 -4.54
CA CYS A 29 -27.48 -5.90 -4.31
C CYS A 29 -27.22 -6.12 -2.81
N PRO A 30 -26.51 -7.20 -2.39
CA PRO A 30 -26.19 -7.45 -0.98
C PRO A 30 -25.48 -6.27 -0.30
N ASN A 31 -24.69 -5.52 -1.06
CA ASN A 31 -23.91 -4.38 -0.57
C ASN A 31 -24.64 -3.03 -0.71
N GLN A 32 -25.93 -3.01 -1.09
CA GLN A 32 -26.69 -1.76 -1.32
C GLN A 32 -26.63 -0.80 -0.12
N LYS A 33 -26.77 -1.33 1.11
CA LYS A 33 -26.70 -0.52 2.35
C LYS A 33 -25.32 0.10 2.57
N ILE A 34 -24.25 -0.62 2.24
CA ILE A 34 -22.85 -0.15 2.37
C ILE A 34 -22.55 0.90 1.30
N CYS A 35 -23.05 0.70 0.09
CA CYS A 35 -22.89 1.67 -0.99
C CYS A 35 -23.68 2.96 -0.72
N SER A 36 -24.93 2.85 -0.22
CA SER A 36 -25.79 4.01 0.06
C SER A 36 -25.35 4.81 1.29
N SER A 37 -24.67 4.18 2.26
CA SER A 37 -24.08 4.89 3.40
C SER A 37 -22.86 5.73 3.03
N GLY A 38 -22.29 5.53 1.84
CA GLY A 38 -21.05 6.20 1.40
C GLY A 38 -19.78 5.64 2.03
N ALA A 39 -19.87 4.61 2.88
CA ALA A 39 -18.71 3.98 3.51
C ALA A 39 -17.72 3.42 2.48
N ALA A 40 -18.22 2.94 1.33
CA ALA A 40 -17.38 2.43 0.25
C ALA A 40 -16.55 3.51 -0.48
N ARG A 41 -16.82 4.81 -0.23
CA ARG A 41 -16.03 5.92 -0.76
C ARG A 41 -15.01 6.47 0.22
N ALA A 42 -15.16 6.12 1.50
CA ALA A 42 -14.26 6.63 2.51
C ALA A 42 -12.85 6.16 2.15
N PRO A 43 -11.90 7.09 1.90
CA PRO A 43 -10.52 6.70 1.71
C PRO A 43 -10.07 5.95 2.97
N ASP A 44 -9.37 4.84 2.78
CA ASP A 44 -8.83 4.07 3.89
C ASP A 44 -7.91 4.99 4.71
N PRO A 45 -8.15 5.16 6.03
CA PRO A 45 -7.29 5.98 6.88
C PRO A 45 -5.82 5.56 6.84
N ALA A 46 -5.53 4.29 6.50
CA ALA A 46 -4.16 3.80 6.32
C ALA A 46 -3.42 4.48 5.16
N ILE A 47 -4.13 5.03 4.15
CA ILE A 47 -3.48 5.70 3.01
C ILE A 47 -2.75 6.96 3.46
N GLU A 48 -3.37 7.78 4.31
CA GLU A 48 -2.70 8.98 4.83
C GLU A 48 -1.57 8.61 5.80
N GLU A 49 -1.73 7.57 6.61
CA GLU A 49 -0.65 7.06 7.47
C GLU A 49 0.57 6.58 6.64
N ILE A 50 0.33 5.82 5.58
CA ILE A 50 1.40 5.36 4.67
C ILE A 50 2.09 6.56 4.01
N LYS A 51 1.32 7.56 3.59
CA LYS A 51 1.84 8.76 2.94
C LYS A 51 2.72 9.57 3.88
N GLU A 52 2.34 9.73 5.14
CA GLU A 52 3.15 10.37 6.17
C GLU A 52 4.45 9.57 6.42
N LYS A 53 4.36 8.26 6.62
CA LYS A 53 5.54 7.39 6.81
C LYS A 53 6.49 7.41 5.61
N MET A 54 5.94 7.56 4.41
CA MET A 54 6.71 7.64 3.17
C MET A 54 7.16 9.05 2.79
N ALA A 55 6.85 10.09 3.59
CA ALA A 55 7.23 11.47 3.29
C ALA A 55 8.75 11.69 3.40
N THR A 56 9.43 10.95 4.28
CA THR A 56 10.89 11.05 4.52
C THR A 56 11.74 10.29 3.50
N VAL A 57 11.12 9.41 2.70
CA VAL A 57 11.82 8.57 1.71
C VAL A 57 12.02 9.36 0.41
N LYS A 58 13.27 9.77 0.14
CA LYS A 58 13.65 10.60 -1.03
C LYS A 58 13.48 9.88 -2.37
N HIS A 59 13.84 8.59 -2.43
CA HIS A 59 13.81 7.80 -3.66
C HIS A 59 13.00 6.52 -3.44
N LYS A 60 11.93 6.34 -4.20
CA LYS A 60 10.99 5.21 -4.10
C LYS A 60 11.15 4.34 -5.36
N ILE A 61 11.73 3.15 -5.20
CA ILE A 61 12.01 2.23 -6.31
C ILE A 61 11.05 1.05 -6.20
N LEU A 62 10.23 0.85 -7.22
CA LEU A 62 9.28 -0.25 -7.31
C LEU A 62 9.80 -1.32 -8.28
N VAL A 63 10.05 -2.54 -7.78
CA VAL A 63 10.52 -3.67 -8.58
C VAL A 63 9.34 -4.56 -8.96
N LEU A 64 8.92 -4.48 -10.23
CA LEU A 64 7.80 -5.27 -10.76
C LEU A 64 8.30 -6.40 -11.65
N SER A 65 7.61 -7.54 -11.63
CA SER A 65 7.80 -8.61 -12.61
C SER A 65 6.57 -9.49 -12.72
N GLY A 66 6.17 -9.76 -13.96
CA GLY A 66 4.89 -10.40 -14.32
C GLY A 66 4.82 -11.92 -14.15
N LYS A 67 5.90 -12.61 -13.75
CA LYS A 67 5.89 -14.06 -13.48
C LYS A 67 6.54 -14.37 -12.12
N GLY A 68 6.04 -15.41 -11.44
CA GLY A 68 6.66 -15.93 -10.21
C GLY A 68 8.01 -16.58 -10.50
N GLY A 69 8.97 -16.48 -9.58
CA GLY A 69 10.27 -17.18 -9.69
C GLY A 69 11.40 -16.46 -10.44
N VAL A 70 11.17 -15.26 -10.98
CA VAL A 70 12.22 -14.48 -11.70
C VAL A 70 13.27 -13.81 -10.78
N GLY A 71 13.22 -14.03 -9.47
CA GLY A 71 14.18 -13.45 -8.53
C GLY A 71 13.96 -11.98 -8.12
N LYS A 72 12.73 -11.44 -8.19
CA LYS A 72 12.40 -10.06 -7.73
C LYS A 72 12.96 -9.76 -6.34
N SER A 73 12.69 -10.62 -5.37
CA SER A 73 13.15 -10.49 -3.97
C SER A 73 14.66 -10.50 -3.87
N THR A 74 15.31 -11.40 -4.61
CA THR A 74 16.77 -11.52 -4.67
C THR A 74 17.40 -10.27 -5.28
N PHE A 75 16.81 -9.73 -6.35
CA PHE A 75 17.26 -8.49 -6.97
C PHE A 75 17.10 -7.30 -6.04
N SER A 76 15.91 -7.13 -5.43
CA SER A 76 15.66 -6.06 -4.46
C SER A 76 16.62 -6.11 -3.27
N ALA A 77 16.94 -7.31 -2.76
CA ALA A 77 17.89 -7.49 -1.67
C ALA A 77 19.32 -7.08 -2.05
N HIS A 78 19.81 -7.51 -3.23
CA HIS A 78 21.14 -7.12 -3.71
C HIS A 78 21.21 -5.62 -4.04
N LEU A 79 20.16 -5.06 -4.63
CA LEU A 79 20.07 -3.62 -4.90
C LEU A 79 20.13 -2.81 -3.61
N ALA A 80 19.37 -3.21 -2.59
CA ALA A 80 19.42 -2.56 -1.27
C ALA A 80 20.81 -2.68 -0.62
N HIS A 81 21.47 -3.83 -0.76
CA HIS A 81 22.81 -4.05 -0.22
C HIS A 81 23.87 -3.18 -0.91
N GLY A 82 23.82 -3.04 -2.24
CA GLY A 82 24.70 -2.15 -2.99
C GLY A 82 24.51 -0.69 -2.58
N LEU A 83 23.26 -0.21 -2.54
CA LEU A 83 22.94 1.15 -2.12
C LEU A 83 23.35 1.45 -0.67
N ALA A 84 23.28 0.45 0.22
CA ALA A 84 23.76 0.59 1.61
C ALA A 84 25.30 0.61 1.70
N SER A 85 25.99 -0.04 0.76
CA SER A 85 27.46 -0.12 0.72
C SER A 85 28.09 1.13 0.12
N ASP A 86 27.37 1.84 -0.76
CA ASP A 86 27.84 3.04 -1.45
C ASP A 86 27.62 4.35 -0.66
N VAL A 87 27.28 4.29 0.63
CA VAL A 87 26.98 5.49 1.44
C VAL A 87 28.26 6.16 1.96
N SER A 88 28.85 7.00 1.10
CA SER A 88 29.62 8.19 1.51
C SER A 88 28.73 9.44 1.63
N ALA A 89 27.41 9.30 1.79
CA ALA A 89 26.47 10.42 1.88
C ALA A 89 25.57 10.31 3.12
N GLU A 90 25.83 11.20 4.07
CA GLU A 90 25.04 11.55 5.26
C GLU A 90 25.23 10.69 6.55
N PRO A 91 25.81 11.26 7.64
CA PRO A 91 25.99 10.60 8.93
C PRO A 91 24.68 10.24 9.68
N ASN A 92 23.51 10.55 9.13
CA ASN A 92 22.20 10.41 9.80
C ASN A 92 21.12 9.73 8.93
N GLY A 93 21.49 9.12 7.79
CA GLY A 93 20.54 8.39 6.95
C GLY A 93 20.32 6.97 7.47
N LEU A 94 19.22 6.72 8.19
CA LEU A 94 18.77 5.35 8.47
C LEU A 94 18.64 4.62 7.12
N ALA A 95 19.52 3.66 6.86
CA ALA A 95 19.36 2.70 5.79
C ALA A 95 18.09 1.88 6.08
N GLY A 96 16.95 2.35 5.54
CA GLY A 96 15.68 1.65 5.64
C GLY A 96 15.82 0.28 4.99
N ARG A 97 15.83 -0.77 5.81
CA ARG A 97 15.84 -2.16 5.32
C ARG A 97 14.53 -2.39 4.56
N LEU A 98 14.63 -2.49 3.23
CA LEU A 98 13.53 -2.93 2.38
C LEU A 98 13.22 -4.40 2.72
N GLN A 99 12.16 -4.64 3.49
CA GLN A 99 11.67 -5.99 3.73
C GLN A 99 10.99 -6.50 2.46
N SER A 100 11.60 -7.53 1.88
CA SER A 100 11.04 -8.34 0.81
C SER A 100 9.80 -9.06 1.32
N GLU A 101 8.61 -8.59 0.96
CA GLU A 101 7.36 -9.32 1.22
C GLU A 101 7.24 -10.50 0.24
N GLN A 102 7.60 -11.69 0.72
CA GLN A 102 7.06 -12.94 0.21
C GLN A 102 6.43 -13.67 1.38
N THR A 103 5.10 -13.66 1.41
CA THR A 103 4.19 -14.62 2.05
C THR A 103 4.89 -15.84 2.66
N GLY A 104 4.82 -15.95 3.99
CA GLY A 104 5.07 -17.20 4.71
C GLY A 104 6.03 -17.09 5.88
N LEU A 105 5.44 -16.93 7.08
CA LEU A 105 5.98 -17.32 8.38
C LEU A 105 7.07 -16.41 9.01
N GLN A 106 6.65 -15.72 10.09
CA GLN A 106 7.44 -14.97 11.08
C GLN A 106 7.99 -13.60 10.66
N VAL A 107 7.07 -12.63 10.55
CA VAL A 107 7.40 -11.20 10.67
C VAL A 107 7.80 -10.94 12.13
N ALA A 108 9.09 -10.67 12.32
CA ALA A 108 9.65 -10.18 13.56
C ALA A 108 8.90 -8.92 14.01
N HIS A 109 8.03 -9.12 14.98
CA HIS A 109 7.62 -8.16 15.98
C HIS A 109 8.84 -7.28 16.37
N SER A 110 8.68 -5.95 16.28
CA SER A 110 9.66 -4.91 16.67
C SER A 110 10.54 -4.34 15.54
N MET A 111 9.94 -3.44 14.76
CA MET A 111 10.67 -2.34 14.10
C MET A 111 9.89 -1.03 14.30
N LEU A 112 9.52 -0.75 15.55
CA LEU A 112 9.08 0.58 15.98
C LEU A 112 10.14 1.20 16.89
N CYS A 113 10.42 2.47 16.63
CA CYS A 113 11.13 3.43 17.47
C CYS A 113 12.59 3.17 17.83
N THR A 114 13.50 3.74 17.03
CA THR A 114 14.53 4.61 17.61
C THR A 114 14.57 5.91 16.83
N SER A 115 13.50 6.69 16.97
CA SER A 115 13.51 8.14 16.84
C SER A 115 13.45 8.73 18.25
N ASP A 116 14.37 8.35 19.13
CA ASP A 116 14.57 9.05 20.40
C ASP A 116 16.03 8.93 20.82
N LEU A 117 16.85 9.74 20.17
CA LEU A 117 18.06 10.23 20.81
C LEU A 117 18.28 11.68 20.36
N HIS A 118 18.13 12.57 21.34
CA HIS A 118 18.42 14.02 21.38
C HIS A 118 17.23 14.99 21.34
N HIS A 119 16.65 15.21 22.53
CA HIS A 119 16.64 16.55 23.13
C HIS A 119 16.83 16.47 24.65
N THR A 120 17.78 17.27 25.14
CA THR A 120 18.28 17.50 26.51
C THR A 120 18.97 16.36 27.25
#